data_AF-A0A3M2FDR8-F1
#
_entry.id   AF-A0A3M2FDR8-F1
#
_cell.length_a   1.000
_cell.length_b   1.000
_cell.length_c   1.000
_cell.angle_alpha   90.00
_cell.angle_beta   90.00
_cell.angle_gamma   90.00
#
_symmetry.space_group_name_H-M   'P 1'
#
loop_
_entity.id
_entity.type
_entity.pdbx_description
1 polymer ?
#
loop_
_entity_poly.entity_id
_entity_poly.type
_entity_poly.pdbx_seq_one_letter_code
_entity_poly.pdbx_strand_id
1 'polypeptide(L)'
;MNRWALFTTLLLAGLALLLLLAIACGGLVWRPGNWLLLAGASLIGLLLRAARRKWFFHPHISLHDAFGYEVIVQCVDLMNPLMPKRAFESIFLERETRVDPARIRAWIQARTSAVPSIVAFMLATSLALTGLALPAAALLLLALLLLALNAHAWRRQHRVPTSIYVRTWLTGILVWLAECALLIAIAAQSLSPDRTSLAYLLFTGLYESIVTPFAIGMAELPALLGLWWGKAPDLLGLLLAWHICRSGIVLLLAAPYAPRFKMRKRELLQPDLVRCMRELQRRREHIAAPDAHGQLNTHLSIVIPAYNEEQRLPAYLREVCAYTARLGKPCEIIVVDDGSRDQTTERVREIQGNCPALRLLRQPQNTGKGRAIQRGVLAAKGRYILFADADGATPIREANRLLRSMESERADLAIGSRRVVAPSGVQRQRRGNRAFMSRLFFALVNVLAVPGIQDTQCGFKLFRRSAAHHLFAQLHESGWAFDVEILYKAQFAGFRIVEVPVSWSEVAGSKVAPIRDAWRMLKAIFRIRRQFAGYMTSTHGRQRHVDPS
;
A
#
# COMPACT_ATOMS: atom_id res chain seq x y z
N MET A 1 25.98 -19.84 3.58
CA MET A 1 25.00 -19.74 4.68
C MET A 1 25.39 -18.56 5.56
N ASN A 2 24.49 -17.59 5.79
CA ASN A 2 24.83 -16.28 6.35
C ASN A 2 25.16 -16.38 7.85
N ARG A 3 26.22 -15.73 8.37
CA ARG A 3 26.62 -15.80 9.80
C ARG A 3 25.49 -15.43 10.77
N TRP A 4 24.59 -14.56 10.33
CA TRP A 4 23.36 -14.20 11.04
C TRP A 4 22.29 -15.31 11.07
N ALA A 5 22.23 -16.16 10.05
CA ALA A 5 21.34 -17.32 10.02
C ALA A 5 21.82 -18.41 10.98
N LEU A 6 23.14 -18.60 11.10
CA LEU A 6 23.73 -19.52 12.06
C LEU A 6 23.54 -19.01 13.50
N PHE A 7 23.75 -17.72 13.75
CA PHE A 7 23.52 -17.10 15.06
C PHE A 7 22.04 -17.19 15.50
N THR A 8 21.10 -16.90 14.59
CA THR A 8 19.67 -17.05 14.89
C THR A 8 19.26 -18.50 15.08
N THR A 9 19.81 -19.44 14.32
CA THR A 9 19.52 -20.87 14.49
C THR A 9 20.08 -21.40 15.82
N LEU A 10 21.30 -20.99 16.20
CA LEU A 10 21.93 -21.36 17.48
C LEU A 10 21.24 -20.70 18.68
N LEU A 11 20.79 -19.45 18.54
CA LEU A 11 19.99 -18.75 19.56
C LEU A 11 18.63 -19.43 19.75
N LEU A 12 17.97 -19.83 18.66
CA LEU A 12 16.68 -20.55 18.70
C LEU A 12 16.85 -21.97 19.27
N ALA A 13 17.92 -22.67 18.93
CA ALA A 13 18.24 -23.98 19.51
C ALA A 13 18.60 -23.89 21.00
N GLY A 14 19.34 -22.84 21.40
CA GLY A 14 19.66 -22.56 22.80
C GLY A 14 18.43 -22.19 23.63
N LEU A 15 17.52 -21.39 23.06
CA LEU A 15 16.22 -21.08 23.68
C LEU A 15 15.32 -22.33 23.79
N ALA A 16 15.34 -23.22 22.80
CA ALA A 16 14.60 -24.49 22.84
C ALA A 16 15.17 -25.45 23.89
N LEU A 17 16.50 -25.52 24.05
CA LEU A 17 17.18 -26.35 25.06
C LEU A 17 16.95 -25.81 26.49
N LEU A 18 16.97 -24.49 26.68
CA LEU A 18 16.59 -23.85 27.94
C LEU A 18 15.10 -24.08 28.27
N LEU A 19 14.22 -24.12 27.26
CA LEU A 19 12.82 -24.50 27.43
C LEU A 19 12.67 -25.95 27.90
N LEU A 20 13.42 -26.88 27.31
CA LEU A 20 13.41 -28.30 27.67
C LEU A 20 13.98 -28.56 29.07
N LEU A 21 14.99 -27.81 29.50
CA LEU A 21 15.53 -27.86 30.86
C LEU A 21 14.57 -27.24 31.89
N ALA A 22 13.81 -26.21 31.51
CA ALA A 22 12.79 -25.60 32.36
C ALA A 22 11.55 -26.51 32.54
N ILE A 23 11.25 -27.37 31.57
CA ILE A 23 10.17 -28.38 31.64
C ILE A 23 10.46 -29.46 32.71
N ALA A 24 11.72 -29.66 33.11
CA ALA A 24 12.13 -30.76 33.98
C ALA A 24 11.98 -30.53 35.51
N CYS A 25 11.56 -29.35 36.00
CA CYS A 25 11.57 -29.03 37.44
C CYS A 25 10.22 -28.43 37.94
N GLY A 26 9.49 -29.18 38.78
CA GLY A 26 8.12 -28.87 39.21
C GLY A 26 7.90 -27.89 40.39
N GLY A 27 6.64 -27.47 40.57
CA GLY A 27 6.04 -26.84 41.78
C GLY A 27 5.84 -25.33 41.73
N LEU A 28 4.59 -24.84 41.83
CA LEU A 28 4.20 -23.46 41.51
C LEU A 28 4.44 -22.43 42.63
N VAL A 29 5.53 -21.69 42.48
CA VAL A 29 5.73 -20.29 42.86
C VAL A 29 5.99 -19.57 41.52
N TRP A 30 5.74 -18.25 41.37
CA TRP A 30 6.13 -17.53 40.14
C TRP A 30 7.64 -17.62 39.91
N ARG A 31 8.07 -18.66 39.19
CA ARG A 31 9.48 -18.97 38.92
C ARG A 31 9.88 -18.42 37.56
N PRO A 32 11.17 -18.07 37.37
CA PRO A 32 11.70 -17.64 36.07
C PRO A 32 11.32 -18.55 34.89
N GLY A 33 11.16 -19.86 35.11
CA GLY A 33 10.74 -20.83 34.09
C GLY A 33 9.35 -20.56 33.48
N ASN A 34 8.38 -20.10 34.27
CA ASN A 34 7.02 -19.84 33.78
C ASN A 34 7.01 -18.64 32.82
N TRP A 35 7.80 -17.60 33.13
CA TRP A 35 7.95 -16.42 32.26
C TRP A 35 8.59 -16.79 30.91
N LEU A 36 9.59 -17.68 30.92
CA LEU A 36 10.23 -18.18 29.70
C LEU A 36 9.27 -19.01 28.83
N LEU A 37 8.41 -19.81 29.43
CA LEU A 37 7.39 -20.57 28.70
C LEU A 37 6.36 -19.64 28.06
N LEU A 38 5.78 -18.70 28.83
CA LEU A 38 4.85 -17.69 28.28
C LEU A 38 5.49 -16.88 27.14
N ALA A 39 6.77 -16.53 27.30
CA ALA A 39 7.55 -15.88 26.26
C ALA A 39 7.73 -16.76 25.00
N GLY A 40 8.05 -18.04 25.18
CA GLY A 40 8.21 -19.02 24.12
C GLY A 40 6.94 -19.22 23.30
N ALA A 41 5.78 -19.39 23.95
CA ALA A 41 4.50 -19.54 23.24
C ALA A 41 4.13 -18.28 22.44
N SER A 42 4.36 -17.08 22.99
CA SER A 42 4.17 -15.82 22.25
C SER A 42 5.01 -15.77 20.97
N LEU A 43 6.28 -16.17 21.05
CA LEU A 43 7.19 -16.21 19.90
C LEU A 43 6.77 -17.27 18.87
N ILE A 44 6.38 -18.47 19.32
CA ILE A 44 5.87 -19.54 18.44
C ILE A 44 4.61 -19.07 17.70
N GLY A 45 3.68 -18.42 18.39
CA GLY A 45 2.48 -17.87 17.76
C GLY A 45 2.79 -16.80 16.71
N LEU A 46 3.73 -15.90 16.98
CA LEU A 46 4.23 -14.93 15.97
C LEU A 46 4.81 -15.63 14.74
N LEU A 47 5.63 -16.67 14.95
CA LEU A 47 6.22 -17.46 13.86
C LEU A 47 5.18 -18.20 13.03
N LEU A 48 4.19 -18.84 13.67
CA LEU A 48 3.14 -19.57 12.96
C LEU A 48 2.23 -18.62 12.16
N ARG A 49 1.90 -17.44 12.71
CA ARG A 49 1.16 -16.40 11.96
C ARG A 49 1.97 -15.86 10.79
N ALA A 50 3.27 -15.66 10.97
CA ALA A 50 4.18 -15.28 9.91
C ALA A 50 4.29 -16.36 8.81
N ALA A 51 4.38 -17.63 9.20
CA ALA A 51 4.41 -18.77 8.28
C ALA A 51 3.11 -18.87 7.47
N ARG A 52 1.95 -18.73 8.13
CA ARG A 52 0.63 -18.65 7.48
C ARG A 52 0.60 -17.54 6.42
N ARG A 53 1.07 -16.33 6.77
CA ARG A 53 1.17 -15.20 5.84
C ARG A 53 2.11 -15.52 4.68
N LYS A 54 3.31 -16.06 4.95
CA LYS A 54 4.30 -16.46 3.95
C LYS A 54 3.72 -17.47 2.96
N TRP A 55 3.02 -18.48 3.42
CA TRP A 55 2.38 -19.47 2.55
C TRP A 55 1.30 -18.85 1.67
N PHE A 56 0.43 -18.00 2.23
CA PHE A 56 -0.63 -17.36 1.46
C PHE A 56 -0.08 -16.47 0.34
N PHE A 57 0.96 -15.69 0.65
CA PHE A 57 1.56 -14.74 -0.28
C PHE A 57 2.74 -15.29 -1.07
N HIS A 58 3.03 -16.60 -1.00
CA HIS A 58 4.10 -17.20 -1.78
C HIS A 58 3.89 -16.94 -3.29
N PRO A 59 4.94 -16.57 -4.07
CA PRO A 59 6.35 -16.36 -3.68
C PRO A 59 6.70 -14.92 -3.25
N HIS A 60 5.73 -14.01 -3.16
CA HIS A 60 5.91 -12.56 -3.11
C HIS A 60 6.55 -12.00 -1.82
N ILE A 61 6.52 -12.74 -0.71
CA ILE A 61 7.10 -12.30 0.57
C ILE A 61 8.06 -13.35 1.11
N SER A 62 9.14 -12.95 1.78
CA SER A 62 10.00 -13.88 2.54
C SER A 62 9.38 -14.20 3.91
N LEU A 63 9.85 -15.27 4.58
CA LEU A 63 9.39 -15.58 5.94
C LEU A 63 9.81 -14.48 6.93
N HIS A 64 11.01 -13.92 6.75
CA HIS A 64 11.51 -12.81 7.55
C HIS A 64 10.64 -11.56 7.39
N ASP A 65 10.24 -11.22 6.16
CA ASP A 65 9.34 -10.09 5.93
C ASP A 65 7.95 -10.36 6.52
N ALA A 66 7.43 -11.58 6.32
CA ALA A 66 6.16 -12.01 6.92
C ALA A 66 6.15 -11.88 8.45
N PHE A 67 7.28 -12.21 9.09
CA PHE A 67 7.49 -12.08 10.53
C PHE A 67 7.60 -10.62 10.96
N GLY A 68 8.40 -9.81 10.28
CA GLY A 68 8.49 -8.37 10.54
C GLY A 68 7.14 -7.66 10.41
N TYR A 69 6.32 -8.04 9.41
CA TYR A 69 4.95 -7.53 9.30
C TYR A 69 4.08 -7.91 10.49
N GLU A 70 4.18 -9.16 10.96
CA GLU A 70 3.37 -9.63 12.08
C GLU A 70 3.70 -8.85 13.35
N VAL A 71 4.99 -8.70 13.64
CA VAL A 71 5.49 -7.94 14.79
C VAL A 71 5.00 -6.49 14.75
N ILE A 72 5.07 -5.84 13.59
CA ILE A 72 4.65 -4.43 13.47
C ILE A 72 3.13 -4.27 13.55
N VAL A 73 2.35 -5.15 12.93
CA VAL A 73 0.89 -5.12 13.03
C VAL A 73 0.46 -5.28 14.49
N GLN A 74 1.05 -6.22 15.22
CA GLN A 74 0.75 -6.40 16.64
C GLN A 74 1.25 -5.24 17.50
N CYS A 75 2.39 -4.63 17.17
CA CYS A 75 2.89 -3.44 17.87
C CYS A 75 1.94 -2.25 17.68
N VAL A 76 1.42 -2.05 16.46
CA VAL A 76 0.44 -1.00 16.18
C VAL A 76 -0.88 -1.28 16.89
N ASP A 77 -1.35 -2.52 16.91
CA ASP A 77 -2.56 -2.88 17.67
C ASP A 77 -2.40 -2.61 19.17
N LEU A 78 -1.21 -2.88 19.73
CA LEU A 78 -0.89 -2.64 21.14
C LEU A 78 -0.80 -1.15 21.47
N MET A 79 -0.12 -0.37 20.63
CA MET A 79 0.10 1.05 20.84
C MET A 79 -1.08 1.91 20.42
N ASN A 80 -1.98 1.38 19.59
CA ASN A 80 -3.11 2.10 19.03
C ASN A 80 -4.35 1.21 18.83
N PRO A 81 -5.08 0.86 19.89
CA PRO A 81 -6.18 -0.10 19.83
C PRO A 81 -7.36 0.33 18.95
N LEU A 82 -7.50 1.63 18.67
CA LEU A 82 -8.57 2.19 17.84
C LEU A 82 -8.24 2.18 16.33
N MET A 83 -7.06 1.67 15.96
CA MET A 83 -6.57 1.61 14.60
C MET A 83 -7.47 0.72 13.72
N PRO A 84 -7.92 1.17 12.53
CA PRO A 84 -8.63 0.32 11.59
C PRO A 84 -7.65 -0.71 10.98
N LYS A 85 -7.48 -1.84 11.67
CA LYS A 85 -6.47 -2.88 11.38
C LYS A 85 -6.53 -3.41 9.94
N ARG A 86 -7.72 -3.59 9.38
CA ARG A 86 -7.88 -4.05 7.99
C ARG A 86 -7.29 -3.06 6.99
N ALA A 87 -7.56 -1.77 7.18
CA ALA A 87 -7.02 -0.72 6.32
C ALA A 87 -5.49 -0.61 6.49
N PHE A 88 -5.01 -0.68 7.74
CA PHE A 88 -3.59 -0.68 8.05
C PHE A 88 -2.84 -1.84 7.40
N GLU A 89 -3.26 -3.07 7.66
CA GLU A 89 -2.62 -4.26 7.12
C GLU A 89 -2.68 -4.25 5.59
N SER A 90 -3.79 -3.81 4.99
CA SER A 90 -3.90 -3.70 3.54
C SER A 90 -2.89 -2.73 2.94
N ILE A 91 -2.81 -1.50 3.49
CA ILE A 91 -1.89 -0.46 3.01
C ILE A 91 -0.44 -0.87 3.25
N PHE A 92 -0.17 -1.47 4.41
CA PHE A 92 1.15 -1.88 4.82
C PHE A 92 1.69 -3.03 3.94
N LEU A 93 0.87 -4.06 3.68
CA LEU A 93 1.25 -5.16 2.79
C LEU A 93 1.43 -4.66 1.35
N GLU A 94 0.51 -3.84 0.83
CA GLU A 94 0.59 -3.30 -0.53
C GLU A 94 1.87 -2.50 -0.75
N ARG A 95 2.19 -1.61 0.19
CA ARG A 95 3.39 -0.76 0.15
C ARG A 95 4.68 -1.57 0.12
N GLU A 96 4.76 -2.60 0.96
CA GLU A 96 6.03 -3.28 1.22
C GLU A 96 6.25 -4.52 0.34
N THR A 97 5.17 -5.12 -0.17
CA THR A 97 5.23 -6.38 -0.93
C THR A 97 4.85 -6.23 -2.40
N ARG A 98 4.20 -5.11 -2.77
CA ARG A 98 3.59 -4.89 -4.10
C ARG A 98 2.68 -6.03 -4.56
N VAL A 99 2.17 -6.84 -3.63
CA VAL A 99 1.20 -7.86 -3.93
C VAL A 99 -0.07 -7.19 -4.44
N ASP A 100 -0.70 -7.80 -5.44
CA ASP A 100 -1.98 -7.35 -5.98
C ASP A 100 -2.99 -7.07 -4.84
N PRO A 101 -3.58 -5.86 -4.78
CA PRO A 101 -4.60 -5.52 -3.80
C PRO A 101 -5.76 -6.52 -3.75
N ALA A 102 -6.10 -7.19 -4.85
CA ALA A 102 -7.12 -8.24 -4.84
C ALA A 102 -6.71 -9.46 -4.00
N ARG A 103 -5.43 -9.84 -4.05
CA ARG A 103 -4.87 -10.94 -3.25
C ARG A 103 -4.73 -10.55 -1.77
N ILE A 104 -4.43 -9.28 -1.49
CA ILE A 104 -4.43 -8.74 -0.12
C ILE A 104 -5.85 -8.73 0.46
N ARG A 105 -6.85 -8.29 -0.31
CA ARG A 105 -8.27 -8.37 0.10
C ARG A 105 -8.68 -9.80 0.36
N ALA A 106 -8.30 -10.73 -0.52
CA ALA A 106 -8.53 -12.15 -0.33
C ALA A 106 -7.88 -12.64 0.98
N TRP A 107 -6.64 -12.29 1.28
CA TRP A 107 -5.99 -12.64 2.56
C TRP A 107 -6.79 -12.16 3.77
N ILE A 108 -7.14 -10.87 3.80
CA ILE A 108 -7.88 -10.27 4.91
C ILE A 108 -9.22 -10.97 5.07
N GLN A 109 -9.94 -11.17 3.96
CA GLN A 109 -11.24 -11.83 3.96
C GLN A 109 -11.15 -13.27 4.44
N ALA A 110 -10.20 -14.07 3.91
CA ALA A 110 -9.97 -15.45 4.31
C ALA A 110 -9.73 -15.57 5.81
N ARG A 111 -8.83 -14.73 6.34
CA ARG A 111 -8.53 -14.72 7.77
C ARG A 111 -9.76 -14.34 8.57
N THR A 112 -10.46 -13.26 8.20
CA THR A 112 -11.59 -12.75 8.99
C THR A 112 -12.82 -13.65 8.95
N SER A 113 -13.13 -14.29 7.82
CA SER A 113 -14.29 -15.18 7.73
C SER A 113 -14.00 -16.56 8.33
N ALA A 114 -12.73 -16.95 8.45
CA ALA A 114 -12.36 -18.16 9.17
C ALA A 114 -12.60 -18.05 10.68
N VAL A 115 -12.49 -16.85 11.27
CA VAL A 115 -12.57 -16.63 12.73
C VAL A 115 -13.77 -17.33 13.40
N PRO A 116 -15.03 -17.14 12.97
CA PRO A 116 -16.18 -17.76 13.65
C PRO A 116 -16.11 -19.29 13.67
N SER A 117 -15.68 -19.89 12.55
CA SER A 117 -15.51 -21.35 12.46
C SER A 117 -14.34 -21.87 13.30
N ILE A 118 -13.26 -21.09 13.43
CA ILE A 118 -12.15 -21.44 14.32
C ILE A 118 -12.65 -21.35 15.77
N VAL A 119 -13.31 -20.25 16.17
CA VAL A 119 -13.87 -20.09 17.53
C VAL A 119 -14.84 -21.22 17.87
N ALA A 120 -15.75 -21.60 16.97
CA ALA A 120 -16.65 -22.74 17.19
C ALA A 120 -15.88 -24.06 17.40
N PHE A 121 -14.84 -24.32 16.60
CA PHE A 121 -13.97 -25.50 16.75
C PHE A 121 -13.23 -25.48 18.11
N MET A 122 -12.76 -24.31 18.52
CA MET A 122 -12.10 -24.12 19.81
C MET A 122 -13.05 -24.44 20.97
N LEU A 123 -14.23 -23.82 20.99
CA LEU A 123 -15.25 -24.04 22.02
C LEU A 123 -15.68 -25.51 22.08
N ALA A 124 -15.84 -26.16 20.93
CA ALA A 124 -16.13 -27.59 20.85
C ALA A 124 -15.05 -28.43 21.54
N THR A 125 -13.78 -28.15 21.25
CA THR A 125 -12.63 -28.85 21.84
C THR A 125 -12.60 -28.64 23.36
N SER A 126 -12.85 -27.41 23.83
CA SER A 126 -12.90 -27.09 25.27
C SER A 126 -13.99 -27.87 26.00
N LEU A 127 -15.22 -27.88 25.46
CA LEU A 127 -16.35 -28.59 26.06
C LEU A 127 -16.14 -30.12 26.07
N ALA A 128 -15.48 -30.65 25.03
CA ALA A 128 -15.12 -32.07 25.00
C ALA A 128 -14.15 -32.42 26.15
N LEU A 129 -13.17 -31.55 26.42
CA LEU A 129 -12.20 -31.74 27.52
C LEU A 129 -12.84 -31.64 28.91
N THR A 130 -13.99 -30.97 29.06
CA THR A 130 -14.75 -30.90 30.33
C THR A 130 -15.84 -31.96 30.45
N GLY A 131 -15.89 -32.96 29.57
CA GLY A 131 -16.90 -34.03 29.59
C GLY A 131 -18.29 -33.64 29.07
N LEU A 132 -18.44 -32.46 28.45
CA LEU A 132 -19.70 -31.98 27.85
C LEU A 132 -19.80 -32.41 26.38
N ALA A 133 -19.92 -33.73 26.15
CA ALA A 133 -19.83 -34.33 24.82
C ALA A 133 -20.90 -33.84 23.82
N LEU A 134 -22.16 -33.69 24.26
CA LEU A 134 -23.27 -33.30 23.38
C LEU A 134 -23.15 -31.83 22.92
N PRO A 135 -22.94 -30.83 23.81
CA PRO A 135 -22.61 -29.46 23.40
C PRO A 135 -21.36 -29.36 22.52
N ALA A 136 -20.32 -30.15 22.83
CA ALA A 136 -19.10 -30.18 22.03
C ALA A 136 -19.36 -30.65 20.59
N ALA A 137 -20.12 -31.72 20.41
CA ALA A 137 -20.49 -32.23 19.10
C ALA A 137 -21.31 -31.21 18.29
N ALA A 138 -22.26 -30.51 18.92
CA ALA A 138 -23.04 -29.47 18.27
C ALA A 138 -22.18 -28.29 17.78
N LEU A 139 -21.22 -27.83 18.58
CA LEU A 139 -20.30 -26.76 18.19
C LEU A 139 -19.30 -27.19 17.11
N LEU A 140 -18.86 -28.44 17.12
CA LEU A 140 -18.01 -28.98 16.07
C LEU A 140 -18.76 -29.03 14.72
N LEU A 141 -20.02 -29.46 14.72
CA LEU A 141 -20.88 -29.42 13.54
C LEU A 141 -21.07 -27.99 13.03
N LEU A 142 -21.30 -27.02 13.93
CA LEU A 142 -21.39 -25.60 13.58
C LEU A 142 -20.08 -25.09 12.95
N ALA A 143 -18.93 -25.46 13.51
CA ALA A 143 -17.62 -25.08 12.98
C ALA A 143 -17.43 -25.59 11.55
N LEU A 144 -17.76 -26.84 11.29
CA LEU A 144 -17.67 -27.47 9.96
C LEU A 144 -18.66 -26.86 8.96
N LEU A 145 -19.89 -26.56 9.40
CA LEU A 145 -20.89 -25.89 8.57
C LEU A 145 -20.42 -24.48 8.15
N LEU A 146 -19.92 -23.69 9.12
CA LEU A 146 -19.37 -22.36 8.85
C LEU A 146 -18.16 -22.42 7.91
N LEU A 147 -17.27 -23.39 8.09
CA LEU A 147 -16.15 -23.63 7.18
C LEU A 147 -16.65 -23.91 5.76
N ALA A 148 -17.62 -24.81 5.60
CA ALA A 148 -18.17 -25.18 4.29
C ALA A 148 -18.86 -24.00 3.58
N LEU A 149 -19.70 -23.26 4.31
CA LEU A 149 -20.39 -22.07 3.78
C LEU A 149 -19.39 -20.99 3.34
N ASN A 150 -18.39 -20.70 4.17
CA ASN A 150 -17.38 -19.70 3.84
C ASN A 150 -16.46 -20.15 2.70
N ALA A 151 -16.09 -21.44 2.63
CA ALA A 151 -15.32 -22.00 1.53
C ALA A 151 -16.10 -21.94 0.20
N HIS A 152 -17.42 -22.16 0.24
CA HIS A 152 -18.30 -22.00 -0.91
C HIS A 152 -18.39 -20.54 -1.37
N ALA A 153 -18.64 -19.62 -0.43
CA ALA A 153 -18.68 -18.18 -0.71
C ALA A 153 -17.35 -17.68 -1.28
N TRP A 154 -16.23 -18.13 -0.70
CA TRP A 154 -14.87 -17.84 -1.16
C TRP A 154 -14.67 -18.24 -2.63
N ARG A 155 -15.09 -19.46 -3.00
CA ARG A 155 -14.96 -19.98 -4.37
C ARG A 155 -15.71 -19.11 -5.39
N ARG A 156 -16.85 -18.54 -5.03
CA ARG A 156 -17.64 -17.67 -5.91
C ARG A 156 -17.04 -16.27 -6.05
N GLN A 157 -16.45 -15.75 -4.98
CA GLN A 157 -16.00 -14.35 -4.91
C GLN A 157 -14.56 -14.14 -5.37
N HIS A 158 -13.71 -15.16 -5.30
CA HIS A 158 -12.28 -15.02 -5.59
C HIS A 158 -11.80 -16.01 -6.64
N ARG A 159 -10.89 -15.55 -7.50
CA ARG A 159 -10.17 -16.41 -8.47
C ARG A 159 -9.05 -17.25 -7.83
N VAL A 160 -9.05 -17.37 -6.50
CA VAL A 160 -8.01 -18.03 -5.71
C VAL A 160 -8.51 -19.41 -5.28
N PRO A 161 -7.70 -20.50 -5.38
CA PRO A 161 -8.16 -21.84 -5.04
C PRO A 161 -8.73 -21.94 -3.61
N THR A 162 -9.84 -22.66 -3.46
CA THR A 162 -10.49 -22.90 -2.15
C THR A 162 -9.56 -23.59 -1.16
N SER A 163 -8.58 -24.37 -1.64
CA SER A 163 -7.53 -24.97 -0.80
C SER A 163 -6.73 -23.93 0.00
N ILE A 164 -6.58 -22.70 -0.52
CA ILE A 164 -5.90 -21.63 0.21
C ILE A 164 -6.74 -21.14 1.40
N TYR A 165 -8.06 -21.06 1.23
CA TYR A 165 -8.98 -20.72 2.32
C TYR A 165 -8.94 -21.78 3.42
N VAL A 166 -9.07 -23.06 3.05
CA VAL A 166 -9.02 -24.19 4.00
C VAL A 166 -7.68 -24.23 4.73
N ARG A 167 -6.55 -24.02 4.03
CA ARG A 167 -5.22 -23.91 4.68
C ARG A 167 -5.14 -22.73 5.64
N THR A 168 -5.76 -21.59 5.31
CA THR A 168 -5.81 -20.42 6.21
C THR A 168 -6.60 -20.74 7.49
N TRP A 169 -7.69 -21.50 7.37
CA TRP A 169 -8.45 -22.01 8.51
C TRP A 169 -7.64 -22.98 9.37
N LEU A 170 -7.07 -24.03 8.75
CA LEU A 170 -6.24 -25.04 9.43
C LEU A 170 -5.05 -24.42 10.17
N THR A 171 -4.34 -23.50 9.51
CA THR A 171 -3.22 -22.80 10.14
C THR A 171 -3.65 -21.87 11.27
N GLY A 172 -4.88 -21.32 11.22
CA GLY A 172 -5.47 -20.61 12.36
C GLY A 172 -5.68 -21.54 13.56
N ILE A 173 -6.23 -22.73 13.34
CA ILE A 173 -6.37 -23.76 14.38
C ILE A 173 -5.00 -24.16 14.94
N LEU A 174 -3.99 -24.38 14.09
CA LEU A 174 -2.65 -24.77 14.53
C LEU A 174 -1.96 -23.68 15.36
N VAL A 175 -2.06 -22.41 14.95
CA VAL A 175 -1.55 -21.26 15.74
C VAL A 175 -2.16 -21.29 17.12
N TRP A 176 -3.48 -21.48 17.18
CA TRP A 176 -4.21 -21.51 18.42
C TRP A 176 -3.84 -22.69 19.31
N LEU A 177 -3.82 -23.91 18.76
CA LEU A 177 -3.40 -25.11 19.51
C LEU A 177 -2.01 -24.93 20.10
N ALA A 178 -1.08 -24.34 19.36
CA ALA A 178 0.29 -24.10 19.83
C ALA A 178 0.36 -23.08 20.97
N GLU A 179 -0.33 -21.94 20.87
CA GLU A 179 -0.35 -20.93 21.93
C GLU A 179 -1.09 -21.43 23.18
N CYS A 180 -2.15 -22.21 23.00
CA CYS A 180 -2.99 -22.64 24.10
C CYS A 180 -2.52 -23.90 24.80
N ALA A 181 -1.92 -24.85 24.09
CA ALA A 181 -1.37 -26.06 24.72
C ALA A 181 -0.36 -25.68 25.80
N LEU A 182 0.44 -24.63 25.59
CA LEU A 182 1.39 -24.17 26.57
C LEU A 182 0.73 -23.44 27.75
N LEU A 183 -0.30 -22.63 27.49
CA LEU A 183 -1.06 -21.96 28.56
C LEU A 183 -1.83 -22.97 29.42
N ILE A 184 -2.44 -23.99 28.81
CA ILE A 184 -3.07 -25.11 29.51
C ILE A 184 -2.01 -25.87 30.31
N ALA A 185 -0.84 -26.17 29.74
CA ALA A 185 0.23 -26.86 30.46
C ALA A 185 0.72 -26.07 31.68
N ILE A 186 0.71 -24.72 31.64
CA ILE A 186 1.04 -23.87 32.79
C ILE A 186 -0.14 -23.80 33.77
N ALA A 187 -1.37 -23.63 33.28
CA ALA A 187 -2.58 -23.52 34.09
C ALA A 187 -2.91 -24.81 34.86
N ALA A 188 -2.72 -25.98 34.24
CA ALA A 188 -2.96 -27.29 34.84
C ALA A 188 -2.03 -27.60 36.02
N GLN A 189 -0.96 -26.83 36.21
CA GLN A 189 -0.09 -26.93 37.38
C GLN A 189 -0.65 -26.16 38.60
N SER A 190 -1.75 -25.42 38.44
CA SER A 190 -2.27 -24.47 39.44
C SER A 190 -3.79 -24.46 39.61
N LEU A 191 -4.53 -24.81 38.56
CA LEU A 191 -5.99 -24.72 38.50
C LEU A 191 -6.62 -26.11 38.38
N SER A 192 -7.80 -26.28 38.99
CA SER A 192 -8.62 -27.48 38.76
C SER A 192 -9.00 -27.61 37.27
N PRO A 193 -9.30 -28.83 36.76
CA PRO A 193 -9.62 -29.06 35.35
C PRO A 193 -10.73 -28.15 34.80
N ASP A 194 -11.76 -27.88 35.59
CA ASP A 194 -12.88 -27.00 35.22
C ASP A 194 -12.45 -25.53 35.09
N ARG A 195 -11.55 -25.07 35.98
CA ARG A 195 -11.01 -23.70 35.98
C ARG A 195 -9.98 -23.49 34.86
N THR A 196 -9.21 -24.52 34.53
CA THR A 196 -8.31 -24.54 33.36
C THR A 196 -9.11 -24.44 32.06
N SER A 197 -10.30 -25.04 32.02
CA SER A 197 -11.18 -24.99 30.85
C SER A 197 -11.89 -23.64 30.72
N LEU A 198 -12.28 -23.01 31.83
CA LEU A 198 -12.81 -21.63 31.83
C LEU A 198 -11.74 -20.60 31.43
N ALA A 199 -10.51 -20.76 31.95
CA ALA A 199 -9.33 -19.99 31.53
C ALA A 199 -9.13 -20.03 30.02
N TYR A 200 -9.27 -21.23 29.48
CA TYR A 200 -9.10 -21.54 28.08
C TYR A 200 -10.25 -20.97 27.22
N LEU A 201 -11.51 -21.05 27.67
CA LEU A 201 -12.68 -20.43 27.00
C LEU A 201 -12.57 -18.90 26.95
N LEU A 202 -12.22 -18.26 28.06
CA LEU A 202 -12.06 -16.81 28.18
C LEU A 202 -10.88 -16.31 27.35
N PHE A 203 -9.75 -17.02 27.38
CA PHE A 203 -8.53 -16.60 26.69
C PHE A 203 -8.63 -16.66 25.16
N THR A 204 -9.41 -17.60 24.63
CA THR A 204 -9.33 -17.98 23.21
C THR A 204 -10.47 -17.46 22.35
N GLY A 205 -11.69 -17.44 22.90
CA GLY A 205 -12.86 -16.87 22.23
C GLY A 205 -12.72 -15.37 21.98
N LEU A 206 -12.19 -14.61 22.95
CA LEU A 206 -12.02 -13.15 22.87
C LEU A 206 -10.89 -12.72 21.94
N TYR A 207 -9.82 -13.52 21.82
CA TYR A 207 -8.59 -13.11 21.15
C TYR A 207 -8.63 -13.23 19.62
N GLU A 208 -9.24 -14.29 19.05
CA GLU A 208 -9.40 -14.41 17.59
C GLU A 208 -10.56 -13.56 17.05
N SER A 209 -11.56 -13.25 17.89
CA SER A 209 -12.76 -12.50 17.50
C SER A 209 -12.64 -10.99 17.66
N ILE A 210 -11.72 -10.48 18.49
CA ILE A 210 -11.64 -9.04 18.79
C ILE A 210 -10.25 -8.49 18.47
N VAL A 211 -10.23 -7.48 17.59
CA VAL A 211 -9.08 -6.66 17.20
C VAL A 211 -8.50 -5.86 18.39
N THR A 212 -9.19 -5.88 19.54
CA THR A 212 -8.90 -5.04 20.70
C THR A 212 -8.65 -5.86 21.98
N PRO A 213 -7.65 -6.78 22.03
CA PRO A 213 -7.38 -7.53 23.26
C PRO A 213 -7.02 -6.62 24.45
N PHE A 214 -6.48 -5.43 24.19
CA PHE A 214 -6.01 -4.51 25.24
C PHE A 214 -7.12 -3.62 25.83
N ALA A 215 -8.04 -3.11 25.01
CA ALA A 215 -9.11 -2.23 25.50
C ALA A 215 -10.21 -3.02 26.22
N ILE A 216 -10.44 -4.27 25.84
CA ILE A 216 -11.41 -5.15 26.50
C ILE A 216 -10.86 -5.68 27.82
N GLY A 217 -9.56 -6.03 27.88
CA GLY A 217 -8.92 -6.38 29.15
C GLY A 217 -8.96 -5.26 30.21
N MET A 218 -8.99 -3.99 29.80
CA MET A 218 -9.12 -2.84 30.72
C MET A 218 -10.58 -2.41 30.97
N ALA A 219 -11.48 -2.54 29.99
CA ALA A 219 -12.89 -2.15 30.12
C ALA A 219 -13.74 -3.22 30.82
N GLU A 220 -13.35 -4.49 30.73
CA GLU A 220 -13.97 -5.59 31.48
C GLU A 220 -13.31 -5.81 32.84
N LEU A 221 -12.25 -5.07 33.18
CA LEU A 221 -11.62 -5.13 34.51
C LEU A 221 -12.67 -4.99 35.62
N PRO A 222 -13.66 -4.06 35.58
CA PRO A 222 -14.71 -3.98 36.60
C PRO A 222 -15.70 -5.15 36.60
N ALA A 223 -16.00 -5.75 35.43
CA ALA A 223 -16.90 -6.90 35.31
C ALA A 223 -16.22 -8.22 35.73
N LEU A 224 -14.92 -8.36 35.45
CA LEU A 224 -14.04 -9.44 35.90
C LEU A 224 -13.67 -9.27 37.38
N LEU A 225 -13.57 -8.03 37.88
CA LEU A 225 -13.48 -7.71 39.30
C LEU A 225 -14.82 -8.01 40.01
N GLY A 226 -15.95 -8.02 39.30
CA GLY A 226 -17.26 -8.47 39.81
C GLY A 226 -17.32 -9.97 40.17
N LEU A 227 -16.33 -10.77 39.76
CA LEU A 227 -16.10 -12.14 40.26
C LEU A 227 -15.46 -12.17 41.67
N TRP A 228 -15.32 -11.01 42.33
CA TRP A 228 -14.77 -10.85 43.68
C TRP A 228 -15.50 -11.60 44.79
N TRP A 229 -16.71 -12.09 44.55
CA TRP A 229 -17.50 -12.75 45.59
C TRP A 229 -17.19 -14.24 45.84
N GLY A 230 -16.11 -14.80 45.27
CA GLY A 230 -15.62 -16.08 45.78
C GLY A 230 -14.47 -16.76 45.02
N LYS A 231 -13.23 -16.61 45.53
CA LYS A 231 -12.04 -17.46 45.28
C LYS A 231 -11.64 -17.75 43.81
N ALA A 232 -11.03 -16.78 43.12
CA ALA A 232 -10.15 -17.06 41.97
C ALA A 232 -9.02 -16.01 41.75
N PRO A 233 -7.90 -16.07 42.51
CA PRO A 233 -6.73 -15.22 42.26
C PRO A 233 -5.74 -15.75 41.19
N ASP A 234 -5.78 -17.04 40.82
CA ASP A 234 -4.72 -17.65 39.99
C ASP A 234 -4.91 -17.43 38.49
N LEU A 235 -6.16 -17.40 38.02
CA LEU A 235 -6.46 -17.28 36.59
C LEU A 235 -6.22 -15.86 36.06
N LEU A 236 -6.71 -14.84 36.77
CA LEU A 236 -6.52 -13.44 36.37
C LEU A 236 -5.03 -13.06 36.33
N GLY A 237 -4.25 -13.56 37.30
CA GLY A 237 -2.79 -13.39 37.34
C GLY A 237 -2.08 -14.06 36.16
N LEU A 238 -2.48 -15.27 35.77
CA LEU A 238 -1.94 -15.98 34.61
C LEU A 238 -2.23 -15.23 33.29
N LEU A 239 -3.46 -14.75 33.12
CA LEU A 239 -3.86 -13.96 31.95
C LEU A 239 -3.08 -12.66 31.86
N LEU A 240 -2.94 -11.93 32.97
CA LEU A 240 -2.16 -10.70 33.04
C LEU A 240 -0.69 -10.94 32.70
N ALA A 241 -0.07 -11.98 33.28
CA ALA A 241 1.33 -12.32 33.01
C ALA A 241 1.56 -12.70 31.54
N TRP A 242 0.64 -13.46 30.94
CA TRP A 242 0.69 -13.75 29.51
C TRP A 242 0.65 -12.46 28.66
N HIS A 243 -0.27 -11.55 28.95
CA HIS A 243 -0.39 -10.29 28.22
C HIS A 243 0.87 -9.42 28.37
N ILE A 244 1.49 -9.39 29.55
CA ILE A 244 2.75 -8.70 29.80
C ILE A 244 3.88 -9.33 28.98
N CYS A 245 4.09 -10.65 29.07
CA CYS A 245 5.11 -11.39 28.31
C CYS A 245 5.01 -11.11 26.82
N ARG A 246 3.79 -11.23 26.29
CA ARG A 246 3.54 -11.06 24.88
C ARG A 246 3.78 -9.63 24.42
N SER A 247 3.24 -8.65 25.15
CA SER A 247 3.41 -7.24 24.81
C SER A 247 4.89 -6.84 24.85
N GLY A 248 5.61 -7.31 25.86
CA GLY A 248 7.06 -7.12 25.99
C GLY A 248 7.83 -7.67 24.79
N ILE A 249 7.54 -8.91 24.36
CA ILE A 249 8.17 -9.52 23.19
C ILE A 249 7.87 -8.75 21.91
N VAL A 250 6.60 -8.39 21.68
CA VAL A 250 6.20 -7.63 20.49
C VAL A 250 6.92 -6.28 20.43
N LEU A 251 6.99 -5.55 21.55
CA LEU A 251 7.68 -4.26 21.62
C LEU A 251 9.19 -4.41 21.40
N LEU A 252 9.81 -5.41 22.03
CA LEU A 252 11.25 -5.70 21.89
C LEU A 252 11.61 -6.07 20.44
N LEU A 253 10.81 -6.94 19.82
CA LEU A 253 11.01 -7.32 18.41
C LEU A 253 10.66 -6.18 17.46
N ALA A 254 9.72 -5.30 17.79
CA ALA A 254 9.35 -4.17 16.92
C ALA A 254 10.47 -3.12 16.80
N ALA A 255 11.33 -2.99 17.81
CA ALA A 255 12.41 -2.02 17.84
C ALA A 255 13.33 -2.07 16.59
N PRO A 256 13.86 -3.23 16.15
CA PRO A 256 14.63 -3.33 14.91
C PRO A 256 13.79 -3.22 13.62
N TYR A 257 12.50 -3.59 13.65
CA TYR A 257 11.64 -3.54 12.46
C TYR A 257 11.04 -2.16 12.18
N ALA A 258 10.77 -1.34 13.20
CA ALA A 258 10.12 -0.04 13.03
C ALA A 258 10.91 0.91 12.09
N PRO A 259 12.25 1.05 12.21
CA PRO A 259 13.05 1.84 11.27
C PRO A 259 13.04 1.26 9.85
N ARG A 260 13.10 -0.08 9.70
CA ARG A 260 13.03 -0.77 8.40
C ARG A 260 11.74 -0.39 7.65
N PHE A 261 10.63 -0.32 8.37
CA PHE A 261 9.32 0.05 7.84
C PHE A 261 9.01 1.55 7.88
N LYS A 262 10.04 2.38 8.13
CA LYS A 262 9.94 3.85 8.17
C LYS A 262 8.90 4.37 9.16
N MET A 263 8.59 3.60 10.21
CA MET A 263 7.72 4.02 11.31
C MET A 263 8.53 4.74 12.36
N ARG A 264 8.12 5.97 12.69
CA ARG A 264 8.70 6.71 13.81
C ARG A 264 7.98 6.31 15.09
N LYS A 265 8.70 6.22 16.22
CA LYS A 265 8.11 5.90 17.53
C LYS A 265 6.88 6.78 17.86
N ARG A 266 6.96 8.07 17.55
CA ARG A 266 5.85 9.02 17.73
C ARG A 266 4.60 8.72 16.87
N GLU A 267 4.75 8.11 15.69
CA GLU A 267 3.62 7.82 14.81
C GLU A 267 2.76 6.68 15.38
N LEU A 268 3.36 5.74 16.12
CA LEU A 268 2.65 4.61 16.73
C LEU A 268 1.63 5.06 17.79
N LEU A 269 1.87 6.21 18.43
CA LEU A 269 1.05 6.75 19.53
C LEU A 269 0.15 7.92 19.10
N GLN A 270 0.22 8.37 17.84
CA GLN A 270 -0.49 9.56 17.38
C GLN A 270 -1.95 9.24 16.99
N PRO A 271 -2.96 9.95 17.56
CA PRO A 271 -4.37 9.79 17.15
C PRO A 271 -4.63 10.13 15.67
N ASP A 272 -3.83 11.01 15.09
CA ASP A 272 -3.91 11.41 13.68
C ASP A 272 -3.73 10.23 12.71
N LEU A 273 -2.94 9.22 13.12
CA LEU A 273 -2.76 8.00 12.35
C LEU A 273 -4.09 7.26 12.20
N VAL A 274 -4.87 7.15 13.28
CA VAL A 274 -6.19 6.51 13.27
C VAL A 274 -7.15 7.27 12.38
N ARG A 275 -7.20 8.60 12.52
CA ARG A 275 -8.08 9.47 11.71
C ARG A 275 -7.77 9.32 10.22
N CYS A 276 -6.49 9.39 9.85
CA CYS A 276 -6.03 9.20 8.48
C CYS A 276 -6.42 7.84 7.91
N MET A 277 -6.24 6.78 8.68
CA MET A 277 -6.49 5.43 8.21
C MET A 277 -7.99 5.15 8.03
N ARG A 278 -8.85 5.73 8.87
CA ARG A 278 -10.31 5.69 8.68
C ARG A 278 -10.73 6.46 7.43
N GLU A 279 -10.12 7.62 7.17
CA GLU A 279 -10.38 8.40 5.97
C GLU A 279 -9.93 7.68 4.70
N LEU A 280 -8.76 7.03 4.72
CA LEU A 280 -8.29 6.20 3.61
C LEU A 280 -9.21 5.01 3.35
N GLN A 281 -9.76 4.40 4.40
CA GLN A 281 -10.74 3.32 4.28
C GLN A 281 -12.01 3.81 3.56
N ARG A 282 -12.58 4.94 4.01
CA ARG A 282 -13.76 5.58 3.36
C ARG A 282 -13.50 5.93 1.89
N ARG A 283 -12.31 6.45 1.56
CA ARG A 283 -11.94 6.77 0.18
C ARG A 283 -11.76 5.56 -0.70
N ARG A 284 -11.21 4.47 -0.17
CA ARG A 284 -11.05 3.23 -0.94
C ARG A 284 -12.40 2.62 -1.29
N GLU A 285 -13.40 2.81 -0.43
CA GLU A 285 -14.79 2.43 -0.67
C GLU A 285 -15.47 3.39 -1.67
N HIS A 286 -15.11 4.68 -1.69
CA HIS A 286 -15.62 5.68 -2.65
C HIS A 286 -14.93 5.71 -4.03
N ILE A 287 -13.70 5.20 -4.17
CA ILE A 287 -12.98 5.20 -5.46
C ILE A 287 -13.44 4.03 -6.37
N ALA A 288 -14.22 3.09 -5.84
CA ALA A 288 -14.92 2.08 -6.63
C ALA A 288 -16.35 2.53 -6.99
N ALA A 289 -16.42 3.21 -8.16
CA ALA A 289 -17.61 3.53 -9.00
C ALA A 289 -18.38 4.83 -8.71
N PRO A 290 -19.06 5.41 -9.74
CA PRO A 290 -18.66 5.67 -11.13
C PRO A 290 -18.50 7.19 -11.36
N ASP A 291 -18.06 7.56 -12.56
CA ASP A 291 -18.11 8.93 -13.09
C ASP A 291 -19.45 9.60 -12.74
N ALA A 292 -19.45 10.55 -11.80
CA ALA A 292 -20.63 11.33 -11.50
C ALA A 292 -21.09 12.00 -12.80
N HIS A 293 -22.31 11.68 -13.20
CA HIS A 293 -23.03 12.19 -14.35
C HIS A 293 -23.26 13.70 -14.26
N GLY A 294 -22.19 14.48 -14.34
CA GLY A 294 -22.23 15.73 -15.08
C GLY A 294 -21.83 15.38 -16.51
N GLN A 295 -22.64 15.70 -17.50
CA GLN A 295 -22.24 15.63 -18.91
C GLN A 295 -20.97 16.47 -19.09
N LEU A 296 -19.80 15.83 -19.01
CA LEU A 296 -18.55 16.44 -19.43
C LEU A 296 -18.60 16.52 -20.94
N ASN A 297 -18.96 17.70 -21.46
CA ASN A 297 -19.04 17.92 -22.90
C ASN A 297 -17.67 17.74 -23.58
N THR A 298 -16.54 17.89 -22.88
CA THR A 298 -15.19 17.73 -23.46
C THR A 298 -14.61 16.34 -23.19
N HIS A 299 -14.21 15.62 -24.25
CA HIS A 299 -13.59 14.30 -24.15
C HIS A 299 -12.10 14.37 -23.79
N LEU A 300 -11.33 15.23 -24.47
CA LEU A 300 -9.88 15.32 -24.35
C LEU A 300 -9.41 16.77 -24.22
N SER A 301 -8.58 17.06 -23.23
CA SER A 301 -7.81 18.31 -23.14
C SER A 301 -6.35 18.04 -23.41
N ILE A 302 -5.74 18.78 -24.31
CA ILE A 302 -4.31 18.66 -24.65
C ILE A 302 -3.59 19.87 -24.09
N VAL A 303 -2.72 19.66 -23.10
CA VAL A 303 -1.94 20.69 -22.41
C VAL A 303 -0.52 20.70 -22.96
N ILE A 304 -0.09 21.84 -23.49
CA ILE A 304 1.23 22.03 -24.08
C ILE A 304 1.94 23.20 -23.38
N PRO A 305 2.96 22.96 -22.53
CA PRO A 305 3.75 24.03 -21.94
C PRO A 305 4.74 24.60 -22.97
N ALA A 306 4.85 25.92 -23.04
CA ALA A 306 5.73 26.62 -23.96
C ALA A 306 6.59 27.64 -23.21
N TYR A 307 7.89 27.70 -23.53
CA TYR A 307 8.79 28.75 -23.08
C TYR A 307 9.89 28.97 -24.11
N ASN A 308 9.84 30.09 -24.82
CA ASN A 308 10.68 30.40 -25.95
C ASN A 308 10.70 29.26 -27.00
N GLU A 309 9.53 29.01 -27.60
CA GLU A 309 9.26 27.93 -28.55
C GLU A 309 8.72 28.47 -29.89
N GLU A 310 8.98 29.73 -30.24
CA GLU A 310 8.44 30.41 -31.44
C GLU A 310 8.72 29.64 -32.75
N GLN A 311 9.82 28.89 -32.81
CA GLN A 311 10.24 28.13 -33.99
C GLN A 311 9.59 26.75 -34.08
N ARG A 312 9.39 26.07 -32.93
CA ARG A 312 8.98 24.64 -32.90
C ARG A 312 7.47 24.47 -32.71
N LEU A 313 6.89 25.26 -31.81
CA LEU A 313 5.49 25.12 -31.44
C LEU A 313 4.50 25.30 -32.61
N PRO A 314 4.67 26.25 -33.56
CA PRO A 314 3.65 26.51 -34.57
C PRO A 314 3.36 25.33 -35.51
N ALA A 315 4.38 24.55 -35.86
CA ALA A 315 4.22 23.36 -36.70
C ALA A 315 3.48 22.26 -35.93
N TYR A 316 3.94 21.95 -34.72
CA TYR A 316 3.31 20.93 -33.87
C TYR A 316 1.87 21.31 -33.50
N LEU A 317 1.61 22.57 -33.18
CA LEU A 317 0.28 23.04 -32.79
C LEU A 317 -0.73 22.91 -33.94
N ARG A 318 -0.31 23.14 -35.20
CA ARG A 318 -1.14 22.88 -36.38
C ARG A 318 -1.48 21.40 -36.54
N GLU A 319 -0.53 20.49 -36.29
CA GLU A 319 -0.80 19.04 -36.27
C GLU A 319 -1.81 18.67 -35.17
N VAL A 320 -1.67 19.27 -33.98
CA VAL A 320 -2.59 19.05 -32.86
C VAL A 320 -4.00 19.54 -33.20
N CYS A 321 -4.15 20.72 -33.80
CA CYS A 321 -5.45 21.24 -34.26
C CYS A 321 -6.07 20.34 -35.34
N ALA A 322 -5.28 19.85 -36.30
CA ALA A 322 -5.76 18.91 -37.31
C ALA A 322 -6.19 17.56 -36.69
N TYR A 323 -5.45 17.08 -35.69
CA TYR A 323 -5.78 15.86 -34.95
C TYR A 323 -7.10 15.99 -34.18
N THR A 324 -7.28 17.07 -33.43
CA THR A 324 -8.51 17.27 -32.63
C THR A 324 -9.74 17.43 -33.52
N ALA A 325 -9.62 18.11 -34.66
CA ALA A 325 -10.69 18.21 -35.66
C ALA A 325 -11.10 16.84 -36.23
N ARG A 326 -10.16 15.91 -36.40
CA ARG A 326 -10.43 14.55 -36.93
C ARG A 326 -10.88 13.54 -35.89
N LEU A 327 -10.72 13.83 -34.59
CA LEU A 327 -11.02 12.86 -33.52
C LEU A 327 -12.52 12.54 -33.41
N GLY A 328 -13.40 13.39 -33.95
CA GLY A 328 -14.86 13.21 -33.90
C GLY A 328 -15.43 13.30 -32.48
N LYS A 329 -14.65 13.82 -31.52
CA LYS A 329 -15.03 14.00 -30.12
C LYS A 329 -14.68 15.42 -29.68
N PRO A 330 -15.45 16.06 -28.79
CA PRO A 330 -15.14 17.41 -28.36
C PRO A 330 -13.79 17.48 -27.64
N CYS A 331 -12.94 18.39 -28.07
CA CYS A 331 -11.58 18.55 -27.55
C CYS A 331 -11.29 20.01 -27.21
N GLU A 332 -10.32 20.22 -26.33
CA GLU A 332 -9.69 21.53 -26.15
C GLU A 332 -8.16 21.39 -26.19
N ILE A 333 -7.49 22.46 -26.61
CA ILE A 333 -6.04 22.57 -26.64
C ILE A 333 -5.69 23.77 -25.75
N ILE A 334 -4.83 23.55 -24.77
CA ILE A 334 -4.40 24.56 -23.80
C ILE A 334 -2.89 24.72 -23.94
N VAL A 335 -2.47 25.81 -24.58
CA VAL A 335 -1.07 26.21 -24.59
C VAL A 335 -0.82 27.06 -23.35
N VAL A 336 0.18 26.70 -22.55
CA VAL A 336 0.60 27.48 -21.39
C VAL A 336 1.93 28.13 -21.67
N ASP A 337 1.92 29.43 -21.96
CA ASP A 337 3.15 30.21 -22.11
C ASP A 337 3.71 30.56 -20.71
N ASP A 338 4.88 30.00 -20.37
CA ASP A 338 5.60 30.21 -19.12
C ASP A 338 6.46 31.49 -19.16
N GLY A 339 5.85 32.59 -19.60
CA GLY A 339 6.48 33.92 -19.63
C GLY A 339 7.58 34.03 -20.69
N SER A 340 7.32 33.55 -21.91
CA SER A 340 8.25 33.67 -23.04
C SER A 340 8.63 35.13 -23.32
N ARG A 341 9.88 35.30 -23.79
CA ARG A 341 10.47 36.58 -24.19
C ARG A 341 10.63 36.72 -25.71
N ASP A 342 10.33 35.66 -26.44
CA ASP A 342 10.32 35.61 -27.90
C ASP A 342 8.87 35.74 -28.43
N GLN A 343 8.63 35.47 -29.72
CA GLN A 343 7.32 35.62 -30.35
C GLN A 343 6.36 34.43 -30.08
N THR A 344 6.64 33.56 -29.11
CA THR A 344 5.84 32.35 -28.86
C THR A 344 4.35 32.66 -28.66
N THR A 345 4.03 33.69 -27.86
CA THR A 345 2.63 34.06 -27.59
C THR A 345 1.92 34.53 -28.85
N GLU A 346 2.58 35.34 -29.67
CA GLU A 346 2.06 35.90 -30.92
C GLU A 346 1.75 34.79 -31.90
N ARG A 347 2.68 33.83 -32.08
CA ARG A 347 2.46 32.66 -32.95
C ARG A 347 1.29 31.79 -32.53
N VAL A 348 1.06 31.63 -31.22
CA VAL A 348 -0.09 30.87 -30.73
C VAL A 348 -1.41 31.61 -31.02
N ARG A 349 -1.44 32.93 -30.85
CA ARG A 349 -2.62 33.76 -31.16
C ARG A 349 -2.98 33.72 -32.64
N GLU A 350 -1.98 33.75 -33.53
CA GLU A 350 -2.17 33.60 -34.99
C GLU A 350 -2.91 32.30 -35.31
N ILE A 351 -2.51 31.18 -34.69
CA ILE A 351 -3.15 29.87 -34.90
C ILE A 351 -4.54 29.80 -34.24
N GLN A 352 -4.71 30.48 -33.09
CA GLN A 352 -5.98 30.49 -32.36
C GLN A 352 -7.14 31.04 -33.20
N GLY A 353 -6.88 32.01 -34.08
CA GLY A 353 -7.90 32.53 -35.00
C GLY A 353 -8.54 31.47 -35.91
N ASN A 354 -7.83 30.39 -36.20
CA ASN A 354 -8.28 29.30 -37.09
C ASN A 354 -8.61 28.00 -36.35
N CYS A 355 -8.49 27.97 -35.02
CA CYS A 355 -8.65 26.75 -34.22
C CYS A 355 -9.46 27.08 -32.95
N PRO A 356 -10.81 27.04 -32.99
CA PRO A 356 -11.66 27.42 -31.86
C PRO A 356 -11.42 26.61 -30.57
N ALA A 357 -10.90 25.39 -30.71
CA ALA A 357 -10.53 24.54 -29.58
C ALA A 357 -9.28 25.03 -28.82
N LEU A 358 -8.50 25.95 -29.39
CA LEU A 358 -7.24 26.44 -28.83
C LEU A 358 -7.44 27.60 -27.84
N ARG A 359 -6.81 27.47 -26.68
CA ARG A 359 -6.77 28.44 -25.60
C ARG A 359 -5.32 28.70 -25.20
N LEU A 360 -4.97 29.97 -25.03
CA LEU A 360 -3.66 30.39 -24.53
C LEU A 360 -3.77 30.85 -23.07
N LEU A 361 -2.91 30.31 -22.20
CA LEU A 361 -2.73 30.74 -20.81
C LEU A 361 -1.32 31.32 -20.65
N ARG A 362 -1.19 32.64 -20.60
CA ARG A 362 0.12 33.30 -20.44
C ARG A 362 0.44 33.58 -18.97
N GLN A 363 1.65 33.23 -18.54
CA GLN A 363 2.21 33.56 -17.23
C GLN A 363 3.02 34.88 -17.30
N PRO A 364 3.04 35.68 -16.24
CA PRO A 364 3.76 36.96 -16.23
C PRO A 364 5.29 36.77 -16.29
N GLN A 365 5.79 35.64 -15.78
CA GLN A 365 7.21 35.30 -15.76
C GLN A 365 7.41 33.78 -15.83
N ASN A 366 8.63 33.35 -16.10
CA ASN A 366 9.00 31.94 -16.08
C ASN A 366 8.95 31.37 -14.66
N THR A 367 8.11 30.37 -14.46
CA THR A 367 7.91 29.66 -13.19
C THR A 367 8.35 28.21 -13.24
N GLY A 368 8.77 27.74 -14.42
CA GLY A 368 9.26 26.39 -14.68
C GLY A 368 8.20 25.49 -15.31
N LYS A 369 8.68 24.51 -16.09
CA LYS A 369 7.85 23.56 -16.84
C LYS A 369 6.77 22.87 -16.01
N GLY A 370 7.11 22.43 -14.79
CA GLY A 370 6.17 21.77 -13.89
C GLY A 370 5.00 22.68 -13.49
N ARG A 371 5.27 23.97 -13.23
CA ARG A 371 4.23 24.96 -12.91
C ARG A 371 3.35 25.30 -14.11
N ALA A 372 3.95 25.44 -15.29
CA ALA A 372 3.21 25.65 -16.52
C ALA A 372 2.24 24.49 -16.80
N ILE A 373 2.71 23.25 -16.67
CA ILE A 373 1.86 22.05 -16.84
C ILE A 373 0.80 22.00 -15.76
N GLN A 374 1.14 22.22 -14.48
CA GLN A 374 0.18 22.28 -13.37
C GLN A 374 -0.96 23.25 -13.68
N ARG A 375 -0.64 24.47 -14.11
CA ARG A 375 -1.65 25.49 -14.45
C ARG A 375 -2.56 25.00 -15.59
N GLY A 376 -1.99 24.42 -16.64
CA GLY A 376 -2.77 23.91 -17.77
C GLY A 376 -3.67 22.74 -17.40
N VAL A 377 -3.15 21.78 -16.62
CA VAL A 377 -3.89 20.60 -16.15
C VAL A 377 -5.05 21.02 -15.24
N LEU A 378 -4.86 21.96 -14.32
CA LEU A 378 -5.93 22.42 -13.43
C LEU A 378 -7.00 23.25 -14.16
N ALA A 379 -6.65 23.89 -15.29
CA ALA A 379 -7.58 24.63 -16.13
C ALA A 379 -8.34 23.75 -17.16
N ALA A 380 -7.94 22.49 -17.30
CA ALA A 380 -8.50 21.54 -18.25
C ALA A 380 -9.87 20.99 -17.79
N LYS A 381 -10.75 20.78 -18.76
CA LYS A 381 -12.15 20.37 -18.56
C LYS A 381 -12.44 18.97 -19.11
N GLY A 382 -11.56 18.43 -19.94
CA GLY A 382 -11.72 17.15 -20.63
C GLY A 382 -11.71 15.96 -19.68
N ARG A 383 -12.49 14.91 -20.02
CA ARG A 383 -12.48 13.62 -19.30
C ARG A 383 -11.08 13.03 -19.19
N TYR A 384 -10.30 13.14 -20.27
CA TYR A 384 -8.88 12.83 -20.30
C TYR A 384 -8.05 14.10 -20.49
N ILE A 385 -6.90 14.15 -19.83
CA ILE A 385 -5.95 15.26 -19.94
C ILE A 385 -4.63 14.69 -20.44
N LEU A 386 -4.22 15.11 -21.63
CA LEU A 386 -2.93 14.78 -22.23
C LEU A 386 -1.97 15.93 -21.98
N PHE A 387 -0.81 15.63 -21.41
CA PHE A 387 0.35 16.51 -21.47
C PHE A 387 1.25 16.09 -22.64
N ALA A 388 1.63 17.05 -23.48
CA ALA A 388 2.54 16.86 -24.60
C ALA A 388 3.60 17.98 -24.66
N ASP A 389 4.85 17.63 -24.91
CA ASP A 389 5.94 18.60 -25.11
C ASP A 389 5.76 19.43 -26.38
N ALA A 390 6.10 20.72 -26.32
CA ALA A 390 5.96 21.68 -27.41
C ALA A 390 6.87 21.41 -28.62
N ASP A 391 7.88 20.55 -28.47
CA ASP A 391 8.83 20.22 -29.53
C ASP A 391 8.28 19.23 -30.56
N GLY A 392 7.13 18.60 -30.29
CA GLY A 392 6.52 17.60 -31.17
C GLY A 392 7.32 16.30 -31.30
N ALA A 393 8.29 16.04 -30.41
CA ALA A 393 9.13 14.85 -30.47
C ALA A 393 8.33 13.54 -30.40
N THR A 394 7.16 13.58 -29.75
CA THR A 394 6.15 12.52 -29.80
C THR A 394 4.99 12.98 -30.68
N PRO A 395 4.73 12.34 -31.84
CA PRO A 395 3.63 12.70 -32.72
C PRO A 395 2.29 12.62 -31.99
N ILE A 396 1.40 13.62 -32.18
CA ILE A 396 0.13 13.70 -31.44
C ILE A 396 -0.77 12.48 -31.66
N ARG A 397 -0.68 11.82 -32.81
CA ARG A 397 -1.42 10.59 -33.14
C ARG A 397 -1.19 9.43 -32.16
N GLU A 398 -0.07 9.45 -31.43
CA GLU A 398 0.21 8.46 -30.37
C GLU A 398 -0.79 8.55 -29.20
N ALA A 399 -1.50 9.67 -29.05
CA ALA A 399 -2.58 9.83 -28.08
C ALA A 399 -3.66 8.75 -28.22
N ASN A 400 -3.93 8.27 -29.44
CA ASN A 400 -4.87 7.17 -29.69
C ASN A 400 -4.47 5.87 -28.99
N ARG A 401 -3.16 5.57 -28.92
CA ARG A 401 -2.68 4.36 -28.23
C ARG A 401 -2.84 4.49 -26.72
N LEU A 402 -2.53 5.67 -26.18
CA LEU A 402 -2.71 5.96 -24.76
C LEU A 402 -4.19 5.89 -24.37
N LEU A 403 -5.09 6.49 -25.15
CA LEU A 403 -6.55 6.43 -24.93
C LEU A 403 -7.06 4.98 -24.91
N ARG A 404 -6.65 4.15 -25.87
CA ARG A 404 -7.02 2.72 -25.91
C ARG A 404 -6.52 1.94 -24.69
N SER A 405 -5.27 2.16 -24.27
CA SER A 405 -4.70 1.50 -23.08
C SER A 405 -5.41 1.96 -21.79
N MET A 406 -5.74 3.25 -21.68
CA MET A 406 -6.53 3.79 -20.56
C MET A 406 -7.89 3.12 -20.39
N GLU A 407 -8.59 2.87 -21.51
CA GLU A 407 -9.91 2.22 -21.51
C GLU A 407 -9.79 0.71 -21.25
N SER A 408 -8.99 0.00 -22.05
CA SER A 408 -8.87 -1.46 -21.99
C SER A 408 -8.30 -1.96 -20.66
N GLU A 409 -7.30 -1.26 -20.11
CA GLU A 409 -6.67 -1.63 -18.85
C GLU A 409 -7.34 -0.95 -17.67
N ARG A 410 -8.39 -0.13 -17.88
CA ARG A 410 -9.01 0.68 -16.82
C ARG A 410 -7.95 1.46 -16.02
N ALA A 411 -6.96 2.01 -16.72
CA ALA A 411 -5.86 2.74 -16.11
C ALA A 411 -6.28 4.17 -15.75
N ASP A 412 -5.60 4.73 -14.76
CA ASP A 412 -5.77 6.12 -14.32
C ASP A 412 -4.75 7.04 -14.98
N LEU A 413 -3.59 6.49 -15.37
CA LEU A 413 -2.51 7.17 -16.08
C LEU A 413 -1.89 6.26 -17.14
N ALA A 414 -1.65 6.79 -18.34
CA ALA A 414 -0.86 6.15 -19.38
C ALA A 414 0.37 7.01 -19.72
N ILE A 415 1.55 6.40 -19.69
CA ILE A 415 2.83 7.07 -19.94
C ILE A 415 3.35 6.61 -21.30
N GLY A 416 3.62 7.53 -22.21
CA GLY A 416 4.39 7.22 -23.41
C GLY A 416 5.78 6.71 -23.02
N SER A 417 6.22 5.59 -23.60
CA SER A 417 7.51 5.00 -23.28
C SER A 417 8.36 4.81 -24.53
N ARG A 418 9.57 5.37 -24.51
CA ARG A 418 10.61 5.16 -25.53
C ARG A 418 11.37 3.86 -25.29
N ARG A 419 11.04 3.10 -24.24
CA ARG A 419 11.86 2.00 -23.72
C ARG A 419 11.15 0.65 -23.67
N VAL A 420 9.84 0.64 -23.48
CA VAL A 420 9.02 -0.58 -23.57
C VAL A 420 9.18 -1.24 -24.94
N VAL A 421 9.18 -2.57 -24.99
CA VAL A 421 9.25 -3.34 -26.23
C VAL A 421 8.09 -2.90 -27.13
N ALA A 422 8.43 -2.44 -28.33
CA ALA A 422 7.44 -1.87 -29.23
C ALA A 422 7.02 -2.91 -30.29
N PRO A 423 5.72 -3.01 -30.62
CA PRO A 423 5.28 -3.76 -31.78
C PRO A 423 5.81 -3.13 -33.08
N SER A 424 5.77 -3.89 -34.18
CA SER A 424 6.15 -3.44 -35.52
C SER A 424 5.50 -2.08 -35.87
N GLY A 425 6.32 -1.11 -36.31
CA GLY A 425 5.85 0.23 -36.74
C GLY A 425 6.13 1.38 -35.77
N VAL A 426 6.72 1.15 -34.60
CA VAL A 426 7.20 2.23 -33.71
C VAL A 426 8.62 2.62 -34.09
N GLN A 427 8.80 3.83 -34.63
CA GLN A 427 10.10 4.33 -35.04
C GLN A 427 10.77 5.10 -33.90
N ARG A 428 12.06 4.83 -33.68
CA ARG A 428 12.91 5.48 -32.69
C ARG A 428 14.19 5.94 -33.38
N GLN A 429 14.39 7.24 -33.50
CA GLN A 429 15.64 7.80 -34.03
C GLN A 429 16.38 8.49 -32.89
N ARG A 430 17.57 7.98 -32.54
CA ARG A 430 18.46 8.59 -31.54
C ARG A 430 19.88 8.61 -32.08
N ARG A 431 20.53 9.79 -32.14
CA ARG A 431 21.89 9.92 -32.68
C ARG A 431 22.94 9.86 -31.56
N GLY A 432 23.94 8.98 -31.70
CA GLY A 432 25.22 9.03 -30.95
C GLY A 432 25.34 8.34 -29.57
N ASN A 433 26.50 8.51 -28.93
CA ASN A 433 26.99 7.77 -27.74
C ASN A 433 26.46 8.24 -26.36
N ARG A 434 25.43 9.09 -26.29
CA ARG A 434 24.82 9.56 -25.01
C ARG A 434 23.93 8.53 -24.30
N ALA A 435 23.84 7.30 -24.82
CA ALA A 435 22.90 6.30 -24.32
C ALA A 435 23.27 5.78 -22.92
N PHE A 436 24.55 5.58 -22.61
CA PHE A 436 24.99 4.92 -21.37
C PHE A 436 24.72 5.76 -20.11
N MET A 437 25.14 7.03 -20.08
CA MET A 437 24.92 7.94 -18.95
C MET A 437 23.43 8.18 -18.69
N SER A 438 22.62 8.26 -19.75
CA SER A 438 21.17 8.33 -19.58
C SER A 438 20.63 7.04 -18.94
N ARG A 439 21.02 5.85 -19.41
CA ARG A 439 20.54 4.56 -18.84
C ARG A 439 20.86 4.44 -17.35
N LEU A 440 22.08 4.78 -16.92
CA LEU A 440 22.49 4.73 -15.51
C LEU A 440 21.68 5.71 -14.64
N PHE A 441 21.49 6.93 -15.13
CA PHE A 441 20.69 7.95 -14.44
C PHE A 441 19.22 7.57 -14.32
N PHE A 442 18.62 7.04 -15.39
CA PHE A 442 17.24 6.56 -15.36
C PHE A 442 17.08 5.32 -14.48
N ALA A 443 18.06 4.42 -14.44
CA ALA A 443 18.08 3.30 -13.51
C ALA A 443 18.12 3.79 -12.06
N LEU A 444 18.92 4.83 -11.77
CA LEU A 444 18.98 5.44 -10.44
C LEU A 444 17.64 6.08 -10.05
N VAL A 445 16.96 6.79 -10.96
CA VAL A 445 15.60 7.35 -10.73
C VAL A 445 14.57 6.24 -10.51
N ASN A 446 14.62 5.15 -11.28
CA ASN A 446 13.72 4.01 -11.12
C ASN A 446 13.91 3.34 -9.75
N VAL A 447 15.16 3.06 -9.37
CA VAL A 447 15.48 2.41 -8.07
C VAL A 447 15.15 3.33 -6.89
N LEU A 448 15.47 4.63 -7.00
CA LEU A 448 15.35 5.56 -5.88
C LEU A 448 14.01 6.26 -5.79
N ALA A 449 13.22 6.42 -6.85
CA ALA A 449 11.96 7.17 -6.78
C ALA A 449 10.77 6.31 -7.21
N VAL A 450 10.76 5.85 -8.46
CA VAL A 450 9.56 5.31 -9.11
C VAL A 450 9.81 3.93 -9.72
N PRO A 451 9.89 2.88 -8.87
CA PRO A 451 10.30 1.57 -9.31
C PRO A 451 9.26 0.95 -10.23
N GLY A 452 9.72 0.28 -11.29
CA GLY A 452 8.86 -0.39 -12.27
C GLY A 452 8.36 0.47 -13.44
N ILE A 453 8.71 1.77 -13.50
CA ILE A 453 8.43 2.63 -14.66
C ILE A 453 9.72 2.87 -15.45
N GLN A 454 9.79 2.38 -16.69
CA GLN A 454 11.00 2.39 -17.51
C GLN A 454 11.35 3.77 -18.08
N ASP A 455 10.33 4.56 -18.46
CA ASP A 455 10.50 5.88 -19.06
C ASP A 455 9.72 6.98 -18.34
N THR A 456 10.26 7.42 -17.21
CA THR A 456 9.63 8.41 -16.34
C THR A 456 9.53 9.80 -16.97
N GLN A 457 10.48 10.16 -17.84
CA GLN A 457 10.64 11.51 -18.39
C GLN A 457 10.21 11.63 -19.86
N CYS A 458 9.33 10.76 -20.33
CA CYS A 458 8.67 11.00 -21.62
C CYS A 458 7.68 12.15 -21.48
N GLY A 459 7.83 13.20 -22.29
CA GLY A 459 6.95 14.37 -22.31
C GLY A 459 5.58 14.13 -22.95
N PHE A 460 5.06 12.91 -22.85
CA PHE A 460 3.78 12.50 -23.45
C PHE A 460 3.04 11.57 -22.47
N LYS A 461 2.10 12.12 -21.72
CA LYS A 461 1.41 11.41 -20.63
C LYS A 461 -0.07 11.76 -20.59
N LEU A 462 -0.92 10.74 -20.53
CA LEU A 462 -2.37 10.86 -20.49
C LEU A 462 -2.90 10.48 -19.11
N PHE A 463 -3.82 11.28 -18.59
CA PHE A 463 -4.40 11.12 -17.26
C PHE A 463 -5.92 11.11 -17.35
N ARG A 464 -6.59 10.37 -16.47
CA ARG A 464 -7.99 10.68 -16.15
C ARG A 464 -8.05 12.03 -15.47
N ARG A 465 -9.10 12.83 -15.72
CA ARG A 465 -9.25 14.15 -15.12
C ARG A 465 -9.15 14.12 -13.60
N SER A 466 -9.86 13.21 -12.94
CA SER A 466 -9.84 13.06 -11.49
C SER A 466 -8.44 12.77 -10.95
N ALA A 467 -7.69 11.87 -11.61
CA ALA A 467 -6.31 11.57 -11.26
C ALA A 467 -5.39 12.77 -11.49
N ALA A 468 -5.52 13.45 -12.63
CA ALA A 468 -4.72 14.62 -12.97
C ALA A 468 -4.91 15.75 -11.95
N HIS A 469 -6.15 16.16 -11.69
CA HIS A 469 -6.44 17.21 -10.71
C HIS A 469 -5.91 16.84 -9.32
N HIS A 470 -6.08 15.59 -8.89
CA HIS A 470 -5.55 15.13 -7.60
C HIS A 470 -4.02 15.22 -7.51
N LEU A 471 -3.31 14.77 -8.55
CA LEU A 471 -1.85 14.71 -8.55
C LEU A 471 -1.21 16.09 -8.71
N PHE A 472 -1.76 16.92 -9.60
CA PHE A 472 -1.21 18.23 -9.93
C PHE A 472 -1.62 19.32 -8.93
N ALA A 473 -2.74 19.20 -8.21
CA ALA A 473 -3.12 20.19 -7.18
C ALA A 473 -2.05 20.38 -6.09
N GLN A 474 -1.28 19.33 -5.80
CA GLN A 474 -0.23 19.36 -4.79
C GLN A 474 1.19 19.33 -5.37
N LEU A 475 1.40 19.60 -6.66
CA LEU A 475 2.75 19.56 -7.27
C LEU A 475 3.70 20.60 -6.64
N HIS A 476 4.88 20.16 -6.21
CA HIS A 476 5.89 21.03 -5.58
C HIS A 476 7.06 21.35 -6.52
N GLU A 477 7.50 20.36 -7.30
CA GLU A 477 8.61 20.51 -8.23
C GLU A 477 8.17 21.35 -9.42
N SER A 478 8.75 22.55 -9.52
CA SER A 478 8.48 23.50 -10.59
C SER A 478 9.24 23.21 -11.88
N GLY A 479 10.34 22.46 -11.80
CA GLY A 479 11.23 22.18 -12.93
C GLY A 479 11.02 20.80 -13.57
N TRP A 480 12.03 20.30 -14.27
CA TRP A 480 12.03 19.02 -14.99
C TRP A 480 11.79 17.77 -14.13
N ALA A 481 11.91 17.88 -12.81
CA ALA A 481 11.68 16.78 -11.87
C ALA A 481 10.19 16.52 -11.59
N PHE A 482 9.28 17.37 -12.07
CA PHE A 482 7.84 17.23 -11.85
C PHE A 482 7.31 15.85 -12.29
N ASP A 483 7.83 15.33 -13.42
CA ASP A 483 7.45 14.01 -13.93
C ASP A 483 7.71 12.92 -12.90
N VAL A 484 8.87 12.98 -12.22
CA VAL A 484 9.23 12.01 -11.17
C VAL A 484 8.33 12.18 -9.96
N GLU A 485 8.02 13.41 -9.54
CA GLU A 485 7.11 13.66 -8.41
C GLU A 485 5.68 13.17 -8.69
N ILE A 486 5.14 13.44 -9.89
CA ILE A 486 3.79 13.01 -10.28
C ILE A 486 3.71 11.50 -10.34
N LEU A 487 4.71 10.83 -10.93
CA LEU A 487 4.73 9.37 -10.98
C LEU A 487 4.94 8.75 -9.59
N TYR A 488 5.75 9.37 -8.74
CA TYR A 488 5.94 8.96 -7.35
C TYR A 488 4.61 9.03 -6.60
N LYS A 489 3.92 10.17 -6.68
CA LYS A 489 2.59 10.37 -6.10
C LYS A 489 1.55 9.42 -6.67
N ALA A 490 1.61 9.14 -7.97
CA ALA A 490 0.65 8.26 -8.61
C ALA A 490 0.76 6.82 -8.09
N GLN A 491 2.00 6.28 -8.04
CA GLN A 491 2.26 4.97 -7.44
C GLN A 491 1.87 4.93 -5.97
N PHE A 492 2.22 5.99 -5.25
CA PHE A 492 1.93 6.14 -3.83
C PHE A 492 0.43 6.20 -3.50
N ALA A 493 -0.35 6.88 -4.36
CA ALA A 493 -1.79 6.96 -4.28
C ALA A 493 -2.47 5.65 -4.77
N GLY A 494 -1.72 4.68 -5.28
CA GLY A 494 -2.26 3.42 -5.80
C GLY A 494 -3.04 3.59 -7.10
N PHE A 495 -2.74 4.64 -7.88
CA PHE A 495 -3.31 4.77 -9.22
C PHE A 495 -2.74 3.69 -10.15
N ARG A 496 -3.58 3.19 -11.05
CA ARG A 496 -3.13 2.25 -12.07
C ARG A 496 -2.39 2.98 -13.19
N ILE A 497 -1.10 2.72 -13.29
CA ILE A 497 -0.20 3.31 -14.29
C ILE A 497 0.16 2.27 -15.33
N VAL A 498 0.07 2.64 -16.61
CA VAL A 498 0.44 1.78 -17.75
C VAL A 498 1.48 2.50 -18.62
N GLU A 499 2.50 1.78 -19.09
CA GLU A 499 3.48 2.31 -20.05
C GLU A 499 3.12 1.86 -21.47
N VAL A 500 2.93 2.82 -22.37
CA VAL A 500 2.51 2.59 -23.75
C VAL A 500 3.67 2.90 -24.69
N PRO A 501 4.11 1.98 -25.55
CA PRO A 501 5.19 2.26 -26.49
C PRO A 501 4.73 3.30 -27.53
N VAL A 502 5.48 4.40 -27.63
CA VAL A 502 5.21 5.51 -28.56
C VAL A 502 6.38 5.73 -29.52
N SER A 503 6.07 6.22 -30.71
CA SER A 503 7.07 6.69 -31.67
C SER A 503 7.71 7.99 -31.16
N TRP A 504 9.03 8.13 -31.33
CA TRP A 504 9.76 9.29 -30.83
C TRP A 504 10.97 9.61 -31.73
N SER A 505 11.12 10.89 -32.07
CA SER A 505 12.25 11.40 -32.84
C SER A 505 12.96 12.53 -32.08
N GLU A 506 14.29 12.53 -32.12
CA GLU A 506 15.10 13.58 -31.50
C GLU A 506 14.97 14.90 -32.27
N VAL A 507 14.51 15.95 -31.58
CA VAL A 507 14.39 17.31 -32.13
C VAL A 507 15.57 18.15 -31.64
N ALA A 508 16.23 18.88 -32.54
CA ALA A 508 17.39 19.72 -32.21
C ALA A 508 17.03 20.89 -31.28
N GLY A 509 18.01 21.42 -30.55
CA GLY A 509 17.83 22.56 -29.63
C GLY A 509 17.40 22.18 -28.22
N SER A 510 17.90 21.06 -27.68
CA SER A 510 17.64 20.67 -26.29
C SER A 510 18.27 21.67 -25.31
N LYS A 511 17.45 22.21 -24.41
CA LYS A 511 17.85 23.16 -23.35
C LYS A 511 18.47 22.45 -22.12
N VAL A 512 18.76 21.15 -22.20
CA VAL A 512 19.21 20.30 -21.07
C VAL A 512 20.74 20.28 -20.95
N ALA A 513 21.25 20.65 -19.78
CA ALA A 513 22.67 20.60 -19.42
C ALA A 513 22.96 19.30 -18.62
N PRO A 514 23.66 18.29 -19.20
CA PRO A 514 23.68 16.92 -18.68
C PRO A 514 24.12 16.77 -17.21
N ILE A 515 25.22 17.40 -16.80
CA ILE A 515 25.79 17.22 -15.45
C ILE A 515 25.01 18.01 -14.41
N ARG A 516 24.71 19.28 -14.71
CA ARG A 516 23.98 20.18 -13.81
C ARG A 516 22.57 19.66 -13.54
N ASP A 517 21.88 19.22 -14.59
CA ASP A 517 20.50 18.77 -14.48
C ASP A 517 20.42 17.36 -13.85
N ALA A 518 21.44 16.51 -14.04
CA ALA A 518 21.56 15.26 -13.29
C ALA A 518 21.69 15.48 -11.77
N TRP A 519 22.55 16.41 -11.34
CA TRP A 519 22.69 16.78 -9.92
C TRP A 519 21.41 17.40 -9.33
N ARG A 520 20.74 18.27 -10.09
CA ARG A 520 19.45 18.84 -9.68
C ARG A 520 18.38 17.77 -9.53
N MET A 521 18.31 16.81 -10.45
CA MET A 521 17.38 15.70 -10.36
C MET A 521 17.69 14.81 -9.15
N LEU A 522 18.96 14.50 -8.88
CA LEU A 522 19.32 13.71 -7.70
C LEU A 522 18.87 14.40 -6.40
N LYS A 523 19.13 15.70 -6.26
CA LYS A 523 18.63 16.49 -5.12
C LYS A 523 17.10 16.50 -5.06
N ALA A 524 16.41 16.60 -6.20
CA ALA A 524 14.95 16.55 -6.26
C ALA A 524 14.42 15.18 -5.80
N ILE A 525 15.03 14.06 -6.21
CA ILE A 525 14.67 12.71 -5.74
C ILE A 525 14.77 12.63 -4.22
N PHE A 526 15.86 13.11 -3.62
CA PHE A 526 16.00 13.12 -2.15
C PHE A 526 14.97 14.04 -1.50
N ARG A 527 14.66 15.20 -2.09
CA ARG A 527 13.62 16.11 -1.58
C ARG A 527 12.24 15.47 -1.61
N ILE A 528 11.86 14.86 -2.74
CA ILE A 528 10.64 14.08 -2.90
C ILE A 528 10.62 13.00 -1.82
N ARG A 529 11.63 12.12 -1.75
CA ARG A 529 11.66 11.05 -0.73
C ARG A 529 11.58 11.57 0.70
N ARG A 530 12.26 12.67 1.04
CA ARG A 530 12.25 13.27 2.39
C ARG A 530 10.87 13.82 2.73
N GLN A 531 10.22 14.48 1.77
CA GLN A 531 8.87 15.02 1.92
C GLN A 531 7.84 13.90 2.17
N PHE A 532 8.05 12.74 1.55
CA PHE A 532 7.21 11.55 1.73
C PHE A 532 7.75 10.53 2.76
N ALA A 533 8.73 10.91 3.61
CA ALA A 533 9.36 10.01 4.58
C ALA A 533 8.62 9.99 5.94
N GLY A 534 8.18 8.80 6.39
CA GLY A 534 7.39 8.56 7.61
C GLY A 534 6.13 7.75 7.27
N TYR A 535 5.58 6.92 8.17
CA TYR A 535 4.38 6.12 7.84
C TYR A 535 3.20 7.02 7.51
N MET A 536 3.02 8.09 8.31
CA MET A 536 1.94 9.05 8.11
C MET A 536 2.18 9.99 6.95
N THR A 537 3.39 10.48 6.70
CA THR A 537 3.71 11.25 5.49
C THR A 537 3.69 10.37 4.24
N SER A 538 3.89 9.06 4.40
CA SER A 538 3.67 8.05 3.36
C SER A 538 2.20 7.67 3.11
N THR A 539 1.28 8.28 3.85
CA THR A 539 -0.17 8.12 3.68
C THR A 539 -0.89 9.48 3.51
N HIS A 540 -0.36 10.54 4.12
CA HIS A 540 -0.79 11.96 4.09
C HIS A 540 -0.08 12.81 3.04
N GLY A 541 0.96 12.32 2.35
CA GLY A 541 1.43 12.93 1.11
C GLY A 541 0.33 13.03 0.03
N ARG A 542 -0.86 12.52 0.35
CA ARG A 542 -2.10 12.66 -0.38
C ARG A 542 -2.89 13.93 -0.07
N GLN A 543 -2.78 14.58 1.11
CA GLN A 543 -3.57 15.77 1.45
C GLN A 543 -3.05 16.56 2.68
N ARG A 544 -2.14 17.52 2.47
CA ARG A 544 -2.20 18.79 3.22
C ARG A 544 -2.38 19.90 2.20
N HIS A 545 -3.61 20.36 2.06
CA HIS A 545 -4.05 21.71 1.71
C HIS A 545 -5.48 21.60 1.20
N VAL A 546 -6.43 21.57 2.13
CA VAL A 546 -7.52 22.53 2.20
C VAL A 546 -7.89 22.56 3.69
N ASP A 547 -7.73 23.71 4.32
CA ASP A 547 -8.74 24.12 5.30
C ASP A 547 -9.19 25.52 4.93
N PRO A 548 -10.50 25.82 4.98
CA PRO A 548 -11.07 27.08 4.60
C PRO A 548 -11.18 28.01 5.81
N SER A 549 -10.55 29.17 5.73
CA SER A 549 -10.92 30.40 6.41
C SER A 549 -10.29 31.57 5.69
#